data_AF-A0A6S7J3E4-F1
#
_entry.id   AF-A0A6S7J3E4-F1
#
_cell.length_a   1.000
_cell.length_b   1.000
_cell.length_c   1.000
_cell.angle_alpha   90.00
_cell.angle_beta   90.00
_cell.angle_gamma   90.00
#
_symmetry.space_group_name_H-M   'P 1'
#
loop_
_entity.id
_entity.type
_entity.pdbx_description
1 polymer ?
#
loop_
_entity_poly.entity_id
_entity_poly.type
_entity_poly.pdbx_seq_one_letter_code
_entity_poly.pdbx_strand_id
1 'polypeptide(L)'
;MDRGLFTGVLFLDLKKAFQTVHHSILLAKLEKYGIQRRSFEWFKSYLKDRKQVCSINGKKSSANDIKRGVPQGSNLGPILFLLYINDLPNSLKMSKPSMFADDTNLTCVGQSSSEIETKLNVELENVHRWLTANKLTLNDDKTEFMLIGSRSRLACVHNSPY
;
A
#
# COMPACT_ATOMS: atom_id res chain seq x y z
N MET A 1 2.80 14.80 29.77
CA MET A 1 1.77 14.04 30.53
C MET A 1 1.03 13.16 29.55
N ASP A 2 1.18 11.84 29.69
CA ASP A 2 0.39 10.85 28.94
C ASP A 2 -1.10 11.13 29.14
N ARG A 3 -1.85 11.39 28.07
CA ARG A 3 -3.28 11.69 28.13
C ARG A 3 -4.14 10.47 28.51
N GLY A 4 -3.53 9.38 29.00
CA GLY A 4 -4.21 8.14 29.34
C GLY A 4 -4.85 7.42 28.15
N LEU A 5 -4.47 7.76 26.91
CA LEU A 5 -5.01 7.20 25.67
C LEU A 5 -4.28 5.93 25.26
N PHE A 6 -4.97 5.07 24.52
CA PHE A 6 -4.36 4.01 23.75
C PHE A 6 -4.03 4.50 22.33
N THR A 7 -3.03 3.89 21.72
CA THR A 7 -2.66 4.07 20.31
C THR A 7 -2.75 2.72 19.61
N GLY A 8 -3.57 2.62 18.57
CA GLY A 8 -3.61 1.46 17.69
C GLY A 8 -2.76 1.73 16.46
N VAL A 9 -1.96 0.74 16.05
CA VAL A 9 -1.18 0.76 14.82
C VAL A 9 -1.55 -0.45 14.00
N LEU A 10 -1.93 -0.22 12.74
CA LEU A 10 -2.20 -1.25 11.75
C LEU A 10 -1.12 -1.19 10.68
N PHE A 11 -0.30 -2.23 10.60
CA PHE A 11 0.76 -2.38 9.59
C PHE A 11 0.19 -3.10 8.38
N LEU A 12 0.25 -2.45 7.22
CA LEU A 12 -0.27 -2.96 5.95
C LEU A 12 0.90 -3.33 5.04
N ASP A 13 0.89 -4.57 4.54
CA ASP A 13 1.87 -5.08 3.56
C ASP A 13 1.17 -5.33 2.23
N LEU A 14 1.79 -4.95 1.11
CA LEU A 14 1.22 -5.16 -0.22
C LEU A 14 1.87 -6.37 -0.91
N LYS A 15 1.05 -7.30 -1.43
CA LYS A 15 1.56 -8.46 -2.17
C LYS A 15 2.23 -8.00 -3.47
N LYS A 16 3.56 -8.12 -3.53
CA LYS A 16 4.37 -7.88 -4.74
C LYS A 16 4.12 -6.50 -5.37
N ALA A 17 4.11 -5.46 -4.55
CA ALA A 17 3.65 -4.11 -4.89
C ALA A 17 4.15 -3.58 -6.25
N PHE A 18 5.45 -3.68 -6.52
CA PHE A 18 6.05 -3.26 -7.79
C PHE A 18 5.62 -4.08 -9.01
N GLN A 19 5.30 -5.36 -8.83
CA GLN A 19 4.95 -6.29 -9.92
C GLN A 19 3.46 -6.22 -10.27
N THR A 20 2.62 -5.67 -9.38
CA THR A 20 1.16 -5.62 -9.55
C THR A 20 0.66 -4.29 -10.14
N VAL A 21 1.52 -3.27 -10.27
CA VAL A 21 1.15 -1.95 -10.81
C VAL A 21 0.46 -2.07 -12.17
N HIS A 22 -0.79 -1.61 -12.27
CA HIS A 22 -1.56 -1.72 -13.50
C HIS A 22 -1.25 -0.54 -14.43
N HIS A 23 -0.70 -0.80 -15.63
CA HIS A 23 -0.19 0.25 -16.53
C HIS A 23 -1.24 1.30 -16.90
N SER A 24 -2.46 0.89 -17.27
CA SER A 24 -3.51 1.85 -17.63
C SER A 24 -3.93 2.76 -16.47
N ILE A 25 -3.95 2.24 -15.24
CA ILE A 25 -4.29 3.03 -14.05
C ILE A 25 -3.14 3.99 -13.74
N LEU A 26 -1.89 3.52 -13.83
CA LEU A 26 -0.70 4.35 -13.65
C LEU A 26 -0.73 5.52 -14.65
N LEU A 27 -0.92 5.25 -15.94
CA LEU A 27 -0.98 6.30 -16.97
C LEU A 27 -2.11 7.30 -16.69
N ALA A 28 -3.31 6.84 -16.33
CA ALA A 28 -4.41 7.74 -15.97
C ALA A 28 -4.08 8.64 -14.77
N LYS A 29 -3.38 8.11 -13.76
CA LYS A 29 -2.89 8.90 -12.62
C LYS A 29 -1.83 9.91 -13.04
N LEU A 30 -0.86 9.52 -13.87
CA LEU A 30 0.16 10.43 -14.38
C LEU A 30 -0.46 11.62 -15.13
N GLU A 31 -1.46 11.36 -15.98
CA GLU A 31 -2.21 12.40 -16.67
C GLU A 31 -2.96 13.31 -15.69
N LYS A 32 -3.62 12.74 -14.68
CA LYS A 32 -4.29 13.49 -13.60
C LYS A 32 -3.32 14.35 -12.78
N TYR A 33 -2.08 13.93 -12.62
CA TYR A 33 -1.01 14.72 -11.98
C TYR A 33 -0.39 15.78 -12.90
N GLY A 34 -0.89 15.92 -14.13
CA GLY A 34 -0.47 16.94 -15.08
C GLY A 34 0.67 16.51 -16.01
N ILE A 35 1.06 15.23 -16.03
CA ILE A 35 2.02 14.72 -17.02
C ILE A 35 1.30 14.57 -18.35
N GLN A 36 1.70 15.37 -19.33
CA GLN A 36 1.01 15.46 -20.63
C GLN A 36 1.99 15.47 -21.81
N ARG A 37 1.44 15.40 -23.02
CA ARG A 37 2.16 15.56 -24.30
C ARG A 37 3.34 14.56 -24.40
N ARG A 38 4.54 15.05 -24.73
CA ARG A 38 5.71 14.20 -25.00
C ARG A 38 6.11 13.35 -23.81
N SER A 39 6.04 13.89 -22.58
CA SER A 39 6.38 13.13 -21.38
C SER A 39 5.40 11.99 -21.14
N PHE A 40 4.11 12.22 -21.36
CA PHE A 40 3.09 11.17 -21.27
C PHE A 40 3.29 10.07 -22.31
N GLU A 41 3.50 10.45 -23.58
CA GLU A 41 3.78 9.47 -24.64
C GLU A 41 5.07 8.69 -24.39
N TRP A 42 6.06 9.33 -23.77
CA TRP A 42 7.29 8.67 -23.34
C TRP A 42 7.03 7.61 -22.25
N PHE A 43 6.25 7.92 -21.21
CA PHE A 43 5.89 6.92 -20.19
C PHE A 43 5.05 5.79 -20.76
N LYS A 44 4.13 6.10 -21.68
CA LYS A 44 3.34 5.09 -22.40
C LYS A 44 4.24 4.14 -23.18
N SER A 45 5.20 4.69 -23.93
CA SER A 45 6.22 3.91 -24.65
C SER A 45 7.08 3.08 -23.71
N TYR A 46 7.54 3.65 -22.59
CA TYR A 46 8.37 2.98 -21.59
C TYR A 46 7.72 1.73 -20.99
N LEU A 47 6.39 1.75 -20.80
CA LEU A 47 5.61 0.65 -20.22
C LEU A 47 5.09 -0.36 -21.26
N LYS A 48 5.03 0.01 -22.54
CA LYS A 48 4.41 -0.80 -23.60
C LYS A 48 5.34 -1.91 -24.12
N ASP A 49 4.75 -3.00 -24.61
CA ASP A 49 5.41 -4.12 -25.33
C ASP A 49 6.61 -4.72 -24.58
N ARG A 50 6.56 -4.68 -23.25
CA ARG A 50 7.57 -5.20 -22.37
C ARG A 50 7.50 -6.73 -22.35
N LYS A 51 8.65 -7.38 -22.39
CA LYS A 51 8.78 -8.85 -22.30
C LYS A 51 9.77 -9.25 -21.21
N GLN A 52 9.56 -10.42 -20.63
CA GLN A 52 10.47 -11.05 -19.67
C GLN A 52 10.85 -12.46 -20.12
N VAL A 53 12.04 -12.90 -19.69
CA VAL A 53 12.54 -14.27 -19.85
C VAL A 53 13.13 -14.73 -18.52
N CYS A 54 13.00 -16.02 -18.22
CA CYS A 54 13.71 -16.66 -17.12
C CYS A 54 14.97 -17.34 -17.67
N SER A 55 16.10 -17.24 -16.97
CA SER A 55 17.35 -17.90 -17.36
C SER A 55 17.85 -18.75 -16.21
N ILE A 56 17.98 -20.06 -16.41
CA ILE A 56 18.50 -21.02 -15.42
C ILE A 56 19.63 -21.81 -16.08
N ASN A 57 20.81 -21.79 -15.48
CA ASN A 57 22.01 -22.48 -15.99
C ASN A 57 22.29 -22.18 -17.47
N GLY A 58 22.13 -20.91 -17.88
CA GLY A 58 22.38 -20.45 -19.25
C GLY A 58 21.27 -20.77 -20.26
N LYS A 59 20.22 -21.51 -19.88
CA LYS A 59 19.05 -21.77 -20.73
C LYS A 59 17.96 -20.75 -20.46
N LYS A 60 17.47 -20.08 -21.51
CA LYS A 60 16.40 -19.08 -21.45
C LYS A 60 15.04 -19.70 -21.75
N SER A 61 14.00 -19.24 -21.06
CA SER A 61 12.61 -19.51 -21.43
C SER A 61 12.22 -18.78 -22.71
N SER A 62 11.05 -19.11 -23.26
CA SER A 62 10.38 -18.22 -24.20
C SER A 62 10.11 -16.86 -23.56
N ALA A 63 10.06 -15.82 -24.40
CA ALA A 63 9.69 -14.48 -23.96
C ALA A 63 8.19 -14.41 -23.66
N ASN A 64 7.84 -13.83 -22.52
CA ASN A 64 6.46 -13.63 -22.11
C ASN A 64 6.18 -12.14 -21.89
N ASP A 65 4.97 -11.69 -22.23
CA ASP A 65 4.60 -10.28 -22.14
C ASP A 65 4.37 -9.86 -20.69
N ILE A 66 4.87 -8.67 -20.34
CA ILE A 66 4.65 -8.02 -19.05
C ILE A 66 3.46 -7.07 -19.21
N LYS A 67 2.32 -7.47 -18.64
CA LYS A 67 1.08 -6.67 -18.66
C LYS A 67 0.89 -5.80 -17.42
N ARG A 68 1.70 -6.00 -16.38
CA ARG A 68 1.64 -5.31 -15.08
C ARG A 68 3.02 -5.20 -14.49
N GLY A 69 3.17 -4.25 -13.58
CA GLY A 69 4.37 -4.00 -12.83
C GLY A 69 5.31 -3.00 -13.50
N VAL A 70 6.25 -2.51 -12.71
CA VAL A 70 7.30 -1.60 -13.15
C VAL A 70 8.65 -2.31 -13.16
N PRO A 71 9.61 -1.92 -14.01
CA PRO A 71 10.90 -2.59 -14.08
C PRO A 71 11.68 -2.46 -12.76
N GLN A 72 11.86 -3.58 -12.06
CA GLN A 72 12.71 -3.66 -10.87
C GLN A 72 14.17 -3.43 -11.25
N GLY A 73 14.91 -2.69 -10.43
CA GLY A 73 16.30 -2.29 -10.72
C GLY A 73 16.44 -1.08 -11.64
N SER A 74 15.34 -0.47 -12.08
CA SER A 74 15.35 0.82 -12.78
C SER A 74 15.17 1.97 -11.80
N ASN A 75 15.75 3.14 -12.10
CA ASN A 75 15.55 4.36 -11.30
C ASN A 75 14.09 4.84 -11.30
N LEU A 76 13.32 4.51 -12.35
CA LEU A 76 11.94 4.95 -12.51
C LEU A 76 10.93 4.04 -11.83
N GLY A 77 11.24 2.76 -11.65
CA GLY A 77 10.33 1.80 -11.01
C GLY A 77 9.81 2.31 -9.66
N PRO A 78 10.71 2.67 -8.72
CA PRO A 78 10.32 3.28 -7.44
C PRO A 78 9.47 4.54 -7.58
N ILE A 79 9.86 5.46 -8.47
CA ILE A 79 9.15 6.73 -8.67
C ILE A 79 7.73 6.49 -9.21
N LEU A 80 7.58 5.59 -10.18
CA LEU A 80 6.28 5.25 -10.76
C LEU A 80 5.38 4.57 -9.73
N PHE A 81 5.94 3.72 -8.86
CA PHE A 81 5.19 3.13 -7.76
C PHE A 81 4.74 4.17 -6.74
N LEU A 82 5.61 5.10 -6.35
CA LEU A 82 5.26 6.20 -5.45
C LEU A 82 4.13 7.05 -6.03
N LEU A 83 4.20 7.42 -7.32
CA LEU A 83 3.11 8.13 -8.00
C LEU A 83 1.82 7.30 -8.01
N TYR A 84 1.91 5.99 -8.15
CA TYR A 84 0.73 5.11 -8.15
C TYR A 84 -0.03 5.11 -6.82
N ILE A 85 0.71 5.06 -5.69
CA ILE A 85 0.15 4.96 -4.34
C ILE A 85 -0.15 6.32 -3.69
N ASN A 86 0.34 7.42 -4.27
CA ASN A 86 0.31 8.76 -3.67
C ASN A 86 -1.09 9.27 -3.27
N ASP A 87 -2.16 8.77 -3.89
CA ASP A 87 -3.54 9.14 -3.57
C ASP A 87 -4.26 8.17 -2.60
N LEU A 88 -3.58 7.14 -2.09
CA LEU A 88 -4.09 6.29 -1.01
C LEU A 88 -4.59 7.10 0.20
N PRO A 89 -3.86 8.14 0.69
CA PRO A 89 -4.32 8.93 1.83
C PRO A 89 -5.69 9.59 1.61
N ASN A 90 -6.08 9.84 0.37
CA ASN A 90 -7.39 10.45 0.05
C ASN A 90 -8.56 9.48 0.23
N SER A 91 -8.30 8.18 0.38
CA SER A 91 -9.33 7.18 0.69
C SER A 91 -9.71 7.14 2.17
N LEU A 92 -8.84 7.65 3.03
CA LEU A 92 -8.96 7.61 4.48
C LEU A 92 -9.79 8.78 5.00
N LYS A 93 -10.55 8.56 6.07
CA LYS A 93 -11.46 9.58 6.63
C LYS A 93 -11.01 10.06 8.00
N MET A 94 -10.49 9.14 8.81
CA MET A 94 -10.20 9.37 10.23
C MET A 94 -8.71 9.29 10.55
N SER A 95 -7.93 8.62 9.69
CA SER A 95 -6.50 8.42 9.90
C SER A 95 -5.68 9.11 8.83
N LYS A 96 -4.43 9.45 9.18
CA LYS A 96 -3.40 9.78 8.20
C LYS A 96 -2.43 8.61 8.15
N PRO A 97 -2.17 8.04 6.96
CA PRO A 97 -1.26 6.92 6.84
C PRO A 97 0.18 7.46 6.94
N SER A 98 1.06 6.68 7.56
CA SER A 98 2.50 6.86 7.36
C SER A 98 2.95 5.87 6.29
N MET A 99 3.51 6.38 5.20
CA MET A 99 3.89 5.58 4.04
C MET A 99 5.38 5.71 3.77
N PHE A 100 6.05 4.59 3.52
CA PHE A 100 7.42 4.53 3.06
C PHE A 100 7.55 3.45 2.00
N ALA A 101 7.74 3.86 0.74
CA ALA A 101 7.65 2.95 -0.40
C ALA A 101 6.35 2.13 -0.35
N ASP A 102 6.43 0.80 -0.27
CA ASP A 102 5.30 -0.11 -0.16
C ASP A 102 4.81 -0.36 1.28
N ASP A 103 5.61 -0.02 2.29
CA ASP A 103 5.21 -0.11 3.69
C ASP A 103 4.22 1.01 4.03
N THR A 104 3.04 0.64 4.49
CA THR A 104 2.03 1.60 4.94
C THR A 104 1.55 1.22 6.33
N ASN A 105 1.45 2.20 7.22
CA ASN A 105 0.79 1.98 8.51
C ASN A 105 -0.29 3.03 8.77
N LEU A 106 -1.38 2.59 9.39
CA LEU A 106 -2.44 3.44 9.89
C LEU A 106 -2.32 3.54 11.40
N THR A 107 -2.34 4.75 11.93
CA THR A 107 -2.32 4.99 13.38
C THR A 107 -3.60 5.69 13.80
N CYS A 108 -4.18 5.24 14.91
CA CYS A 108 -5.30 5.94 15.54
C CYS A 108 -5.11 6.00 17.06
N VAL A 109 -5.79 6.95 17.70
CA VAL A 109 -5.83 7.10 19.16
C VAL A 109 -7.26 6.99 19.67
N GLY A 110 -7.42 6.40 20.85
CA GLY A 110 -8.72 6.18 21.47
C GLY A 110 -8.64 5.99 22.98
N GLN A 111 -9.79 6.08 23.64
CA GLN A 111 -9.93 5.88 25.08
C GLN A 111 -10.06 4.40 25.45
N SER A 112 -10.44 3.54 24.50
CA SER A 112 -10.58 2.10 24.69
C SER A 112 -10.02 1.31 23.49
N SER A 113 -9.72 0.02 23.71
CA SER A 113 -9.32 -0.90 22.62
C SER A 113 -10.44 -1.06 21.58
N SER A 114 -11.69 -1.18 22.02
CA SER A 114 -12.85 -1.31 21.13
C SER A 114 -13.07 -0.07 20.24
N GLU A 115 -12.83 1.13 20.77
CA GLU A 115 -12.88 2.36 19.97
C GLU A 115 -11.81 2.36 18.86
N ILE A 116 -10.59 1.93 19.21
CA ILE A 116 -9.47 1.81 18.27
C ILE A 116 -9.78 0.80 17.16
N GLU A 117 -10.25 -0.38 17.55
CA GLU A 117 -10.63 -1.46 16.63
C GLU A 117 -11.71 -0.98 15.65
N THR A 118 -12.76 -0.33 16.15
CA THR A 118 -13.83 0.21 15.31
C THR A 118 -13.30 1.23 14.30
N LYS A 119 -12.45 2.17 14.74
CA LYS A 119 -11.85 3.17 13.86
C LYS A 119 -10.97 2.54 12.79
N LEU A 120 -10.08 1.62 13.17
CA LEU A 120 -9.16 0.98 12.24
C LEU A 120 -9.86 0.07 11.25
N ASN A 121 -10.91 -0.65 11.66
CA ASN A 121 -11.69 -1.49 10.74
C ASN A 121 -12.40 -0.66 9.66
N VAL A 122 -12.96 0.50 10.00
CA VAL A 122 -13.55 1.42 9.02
C VAL A 122 -12.50 1.94 8.03
N GLU A 123 -11.31 2.30 8.52
CA GLU A 123 -10.22 2.77 7.66
C GLU A 123 -9.65 1.63 6.80
N LEU A 124 -9.52 0.42 7.34
CA LEU A 124 -9.09 -0.77 6.60
C LEU A 124 -10.04 -1.11 5.45
N GLU A 125 -11.35 -0.98 5.66
CA GLU A 125 -12.36 -1.15 4.60
C GLU A 125 -12.21 -0.08 3.49
N ASN A 126 -11.91 1.16 3.86
CA ASN A 126 -11.62 2.21 2.86
C ASN A 126 -10.35 1.90 2.06
N VAL A 127 -9.28 1.44 2.73
CA VAL A 127 -8.04 0.99 2.07
C VAL A 127 -8.32 -0.19 1.15
N HIS A 128 -9.07 -1.19 1.60
CA HIS A 128 -9.38 -2.38 0.82
C HIS A 128 -10.12 -2.01 -0.48
N ARG A 129 -11.11 -1.12 -0.40
CA ARG A 129 -11.81 -0.59 -1.59
C ARG A 129 -10.86 0.17 -2.51
N TRP A 130 -9.99 1.01 -1.97
CA TRP A 130 -9.00 1.73 -2.76
C TRP A 130 -8.00 0.78 -3.44
N LEU A 131 -7.47 -0.23 -2.74
CA LEU A 131 -6.55 -1.24 -3.28
C LEU A 131 -7.22 -2.02 -4.42
N THR A 132 -8.47 -2.44 -4.23
CA THR A 132 -9.25 -3.16 -5.22
C THR A 132 -9.48 -2.33 -6.49
N ALA A 133 -9.83 -1.05 -6.34
CA ALA A 133 -9.98 -0.12 -7.45
C ALA A 133 -8.66 0.07 -8.22
N ASN A 134 -7.53 0.09 -7.50
CA ASN A 134 -6.19 0.22 -8.05
C ASN A 134 -5.55 -1.13 -8.41
N LYS A 135 -6.29 -2.25 -8.41
CA LYS A 135 -5.78 -3.59 -8.76
C LYS A 135 -4.52 -4.00 -7.97
N LEU A 136 -4.40 -3.51 -6.74
CA LEU A 136 -3.40 -3.94 -5.75
C LEU A 136 -4.03 -4.96 -4.81
N THR A 137 -3.20 -5.70 -4.08
CA THR A 137 -3.65 -6.76 -3.18
C THR A 137 -2.92 -6.61 -1.85
N LEU A 138 -3.69 -6.55 -0.76
CA LEU A 138 -3.16 -6.57 0.59
C LEU A 138 -2.60 -7.98 0.91
N ASN A 139 -1.56 -8.01 1.72
CA ASN A 139 -1.01 -9.23 2.26
C ASN A 139 -1.58 -9.48 3.65
N ASP A 140 -2.71 -10.17 3.68
CA ASP A 140 -3.44 -10.44 4.93
C ASP A 140 -2.55 -11.16 5.96
N ASP A 141 -1.72 -12.11 5.52
CA ASP A 141 -0.80 -12.88 6.38
C ASP A 141 0.33 -12.04 7.00
N LYS A 142 0.59 -10.85 6.46
CA LYS A 142 1.62 -9.91 6.98
C LYS A 142 1.02 -8.62 7.51
N THR A 143 -0.31 -8.50 7.46
CA THR A 143 -1.01 -7.33 7.97
C THR A 143 -1.24 -7.52 9.45
N GLU A 144 -0.64 -6.66 10.27
CA GLU A 144 -0.56 -6.85 11.72
C GLU A 144 -1.15 -5.67 12.47
N PHE A 145 -1.87 -5.97 13.56
CA PHE A 145 -2.39 -4.96 14.47
C PHE A 145 -1.61 -4.96 15.78
N MET A 146 -1.24 -3.75 16.25
CA MET A 146 -0.55 -3.55 17.51
C MET A 146 -1.27 -2.49 18.34
N LEU A 147 -1.58 -2.82 19.59
CA LEU A 147 -2.12 -1.88 20.57
C LEU A 147 -1.00 -1.41 21.51
N ILE A 148 -0.80 -0.10 21.59
CA ILE A 148 0.22 0.55 22.42
C ILE A 148 -0.48 1.36 23.51
N GLY A 149 -0.02 1.21 24.75
CA GLY A 149 -0.52 1.94 25.90
C GLY A 149 0.38 1.75 27.13
N SER A 150 0.06 2.44 28.22
CA SER A 150 0.78 2.23 29.48
C SER A 150 0.55 0.83 30.04
N ARG A 151 1.53 0.29 30.77
CA ARG A 151 1.49 -1.06 31.34
C ARG A 151 0.21 -1.33 32.13
N SER A 152 -0.22 -0.35 32.94
CA SER A 152 -1.43 -0.43 33.75
C SER A 152 -2.70 -0.59 32.91
N ARG A 153 -2.78 0.08 31.76
CA ARG A 153 -3.96 0.01 30.88
C ARG A 153 -3.98 -1.25 30.03
N LEU A 154 -2.83 -1.71 29.53
CA LEU A 154 -2.73 -2.98 28.80
C LEU A 154 -3.12 -4.17 29.67
N ALA A 155 -2.78 -4.13 30.97
CA ALA A 155 -3.22 -5.15 31.93
C ALA A 155 -4.75 -5.23 32.06
N CYS A 156 -5.46 -4.10 32.01
CA CYS A 156 -6.93 -4.09 32.05
C CYS A 156 -7.58 -4.71 30.78
N VAL A 157 -6.90 -4.65 29.64
CA VAL A 157 -7.39 -5.27 28.38
C VAL A 157 -7.20 -6.79 28.43
N HIS A 158 -6.06 -7.27 28.93
CA HIS A 158 -5.78 -8.71 29.05
C HIS A 158 -6.62 -9.43 30.11
N ASN A 159 -7.08 -8.71 31.14
CA ASN A 159 -7.91 -9.26 32.21
C ASN A 159 -9.42 -9.14 31.93
N SER A 160 -9.83 -8.64 30.76
CA SER A 160 -11.23 -8.62 30.37
C SER A 160 -11.64 -10.03 29.91
N PRO A 161 -12.59 -10.70 30.59
CA PRO A 161 -13.01 -12.03 30.20
C PRO A 161 -13.77 -11.91 28.88
N TYR A 162 -13.28 -12.57 27.85
CA TYR A 162 -14.19 -13.17 26.86
C TYR A 162 -14.73 -14.46 27.46
#